data_AF-A0A453DGV1-F1
#
_entry.id   AF-A0A453DGV1-F1
#
_cell.length_a   1.000
_cell.length_b   1.000
_cell.length_c   1.000
_cell.angle_alpha   90.00
_cell.angle_beta   90.00
_cell.angle_gamma   90.00
#
_symmetry.space_group_name_H-M   'P 1'
#
loop_
_entity.id
_entity.type
_entity.pdbx_description
1 polymer ?
#
loop_
_entity_poly.entity_id
_entity_poly.type
_entity_poly.pdbx_seq_one_letter_code
_entity_poly.pdbx_strand_id
1 'polypeptide(L)'
;MLVTTYKLTASFLISLFMLQAYSLSTLTEVQRVAIMDLMELGLVKLQQGRKDSWFIPTKLATNLSSSLSDSAASKEGIVVVETNFRLYAYSASKLHCEILRLFSRVEYQLPNLIVGAITKESLYGAFDNG
;
A
#
# COMPACT_ATOMS: atom_id res chain seq x y z
N MET A 1 10.19 -15.25 28.68
CA MET A 1 9.17 -14.27 28.25
C MET A 1 9.46 -13.65 26.88
N LEU A 2 10.72 -13.43 26.50
CA LEU A 2 11.07 -13.06 25.12
C LEU A 2 10.82 -14.20 24.11
N VAL A 3 10.98 -15.47 24.52
CA VAL A 3 10.91 -16.65 23.62
C VAL A 3 9.57 -16.91 22.93
N THR A 4 8.49 -16.51 23.59
CA THR A 4 7.14 -16.79 23.10
C THR A 4 6.64 -15.69 22.15
N THR A 5 7.17 -14.47 22.27
CA THR A 5 6.76 -13.31 21.47
C THR A 5 7.23 -13.41 20.02
N TYR A 6 8.46 -13.90 19.77
CA TYR A 6 8.95 -14.09 18.39
C TYR A 6 8.39 -15.31 17.67
N LYS A 7 7.93 -16.33 18.39
CA LYS A 7 7.21 -17.46 17.78
C LYS A 7 5.81 -17.05 17.29
N LEU A 8 5.17 -16.08 17.94
CA LEU A 8 3.86 -15.57 17.51
C LEU A 8 3.95 -14.68 16.27
N THR A 9 4.95 -13.79 16.21
CA THR A 9 5.12 -12.86 15.07
C THR A 9 5.51 -13.60 13.79
N ALA A 10 6.41 -14.57 13.87
CA ALA A 10 6.83 -15.36 12.70
C ALA A 10 5.70 -16.25 12.16
N SER A 11 4.90 -16.87 13.03
CA SER A 11 3.77 -17.72 12.60
C SER A 11 2.64 -16.90 11.96
N PHE A 12 2.38 -15.68 12.45
CA PHE A 12 1.39 -14.78 11.87
C PHE A 12 1.82 -14.29 10.47
N LEU A 13 3.09 -13.91 10.29
CA LEU A 13 3.67 -13.53 9.00
C LEU A 13 3.64 -14.68 7.98
N ILE A 14 3.93 -15.91 8.41
CA ILE A 14 3.85 -17.10 7.54
C ILE A 14 2.38 -17.44 7.21
N SER A 15 1.45 -17.25 8.15
CA SER A 15 0.02 -17.49 7.93
C SER A 15 -0.60 -16.59 6.87
N LEU A 16 -0.06 -15.37 6.77
CA LEU A 16 -0.51 -14.37 5.82
C LEU A 16 -0.10 -14.70 4.39
N PHE A 17 0.92 -15.54 4.19
CA PHE A 17 1.42 -15.92 2.87
C PHE A 17 0.68 -17.12 2.24
N MET A 18 -0.02 -17.93 3.04
CA MET A 18 -0.44 -19.28 2.63
C MET A 18 -1.91 -19.44 2.23
N LEU A 19 -2.73 -18.37 2.27
CA LEU A 19 -4.18 -18.43 1.93
C LEU A 19 -4.94 -19.56 2.66
N GLN A 20 -4.46 -20.00 3.82
CA GLN A 20 -5.08 -21.08 4.58
C GLN A 20 -6.24 -20.57 5.43
N ALA A 21 -7.22 -21.45 5.64
CA ALA A 21 -8.32 -21.19 6.56
C ALA A 21 -7.90 -21.48 8.01
N TYR A 22 -8.14 -20.52 8.89
CA TYR A 22 -7.79 -20.60 10.31
C TYR A 22 -9.04 -20.60 11.17
N SER A 23 -9.10 -21.52 12.14
CA SER A 23 -10.26 -21.61 13.05
C SER A 23 -10.27 -20.45 14.05
N LEU A 24 -11.46 -19.89 14.29
CA LEU A 24 -11.68 -18.84 15.28
C LEU A 24 -11.70 -19.38 16.71
N SER A 25 -11.79 -20.70 16.90
CA SER A 25 -11.81 -21.35 18.22
C SER A 25 -10.45 -21.39 18.90
N THR A 26 -9.35 -21.24 18.16
CA THR A 26 -7.99 -21.29 18.69
C THR A 26 -7.45 -19.92 19.10
N LEU A 27 -8.22 -18.85 18.90
CA LEU A 27 -7.80 -17.47 19.18
C LEU A 27 -8.22 -17.03 20.59
N THR A 28 -7.43 -16.12 21.17
CA THR A 28 -7.80 -15.44 22.42
C THR A 28 -8.88 -14.39 22.16
N GLU A 29 -9.58 -13.95 23.22
CA GLU A 29 -10.62 -12.92 23.10
C GLU A 29 -10.10 -11.63 22.45
N VAL A 30 -8.90 -11.20 22.84
CA VAL A 30 -8.23 -10.02 22.24
C VAL A 30 -7.93 -10.23 20.76
N GLN A 31 -7.48 -11.43 20.38
CA GLN A 31 -7.22 -11.76 18.97
C GLN A 31 -8.52 -11.80 18.15
N ARG A 32 -9.63 -12.24 18.75
CA ARG A 32 -10.94 -12.23 18.10
C ARG A 32 -11.39 -10.80 17.80
N VAL A 33 -11.23 -9.87 18.73
CA VAL A 33 -11.52 -8.44 18.50
C VAL A 33 -10.66 -7.90 17.36
N ALA A 34 -9.35 -8.13 17.39
CA ALA A 34 -8.45 -7.68 16.33
C ALA A 34 -8.80 -8.27 14.94
N ILE A 35 -9.28 -9.51 14.87
CA ILE A 35 -9.74 -10.12 13.61
C ILE A 35 -11.02 -9.44 13.08
N MET A 36 -11.91 -8.95 13.96
CA MET A 36 -13.07 -8.17 13.53
C MET A 36 -12.65 -6.84 12.93
N ASP A 37 -11.70 -6.14 13.57
CA ASP A 37 -11.14 -4.89 13.03
C ASP A 37 -10.46 -5.11 11.67
N LEU A 38 -9.69 -6.20 11.53
CA LEU A 38 -9.06 -6.58 10.26
C LEU A 38 -10.07 -6.98 9.18
N MET A 39 -11.24 -7.50 9.57
CA MET A 39 -12.33 -7.78 8.66
C MET A 39 -12.95 -6.47 8.13
N GLU A 40 -13.16 -5.47 8.99
CA GLU A 40 -13.67 -4.16 8.58
C GLU A 40 -12.73 -3.47 7.59
N LEU A 41 -11.41 -3.67 7.74
CA LEU A 41 -10.40 -3.20 6.79
C LEU A 41 -10.32 -4.02 5.49
N GLY A 42 -11.11 -5.10 5.35
CA GLY A 42 -11.11 -5.99 4.19
C GLY A 42 -9.85 -6.87 4.08
N LEU A 43 -9.05 -6.94 5.14
CA LEU A 43 -7.83 -7.76 5.19
C LEU A 43 -8.13 -9.23 5.47
N VAL A 44 -9.24 -9.49 6.14
CA VAL A 44 -9.66 -10.85 6.50
C VAL A 44 -11.10 -11.09 6.07
N LYS A 45 -11.35 -12.25 5.47
CA LYS A 45 -12.72 -12.72 5.18
C LYS A 45 -13.12 -13.76 6.22
N LEU A 46 -14.18 -13.49 6.97
CA LEU A 46 -14.82 -14.49 7.82
C LEU A 46 -15.71 -15.41 6.98
N GLN A 47 -15.62 -16.71 7.27
CA GLN A 47 -16.53 -17.72 6.74
C GLN A 47 -17.11 -18.47 7.94
N GLN A 48 -18.42 -18.36 8.09
CA GLN A 48 -19.15 -19.06 9.13
C GLN A 48 -19.65 -20.39 8.57
N GLY A 49 -19.08 -21.49 9.05
CA GLY A 49 -19.63 -22.82 8.85
C GLY A 49 -20.76 -23.12 9.85
N ARG A 50 -21.45 -24.25 9.65
CA ARG A 50 -22.53 -24.70 10.55
C ARG A 50 -22.08 -25.03 11.98
N LYS A 51 -20.79 -25.29 12.21
CA LYS A 51 -20.23 -25.68 13.51
C LYS A 51 -18.97 -24.90 13.89
N ASP A 52 -18.15 -24.55 12.89
CA ASP A 52 -16.91 -23.82 13.10
C ASP A 52 -16.90 -22.54 12.26
N SER A 53 -16.39 -21.46 12.84
CA SER A 53 -16.09 -20.22 12.14
C SER A 53 -14.61 -20.21 11.80
N TRP A 54 -14.27 -19.95 10.53
CA TRP A 54 -12.89 -19.78 10.11
C TRP A 54 -12.70 -18.43 9.41
N PHE A 55 -11.44 -17.99 9.34
CA PHE A 55 -11.06 -16.79 8.64
C PHE A 55 -10.00 -17.09 7.59
N ILE A 56 -10.04 -16.35 6.48
CA ILE A 56 -9.10 -16.48 5.38
C ILE A 56 -8.51 -15.09 5.10
N PRO A 57 -7.18 -14.93 5.11
CA PRO A 57 -6.54 -13.68 4.69
C PRO A 57 -6.88 -13.35 3.24
N THR A 58 -7.18 -12.09 2.95
CA THR A 58 -7.42 -11.64 1.58
C THR A 58 -6.11 -11.33 0.87
N LYS A 59 -6.15 -11.22 -0.46
CA LYS A 59 -5.00 -10.77 -1.27
C LYS A 59 -4.47 -9.40 -0.84
N LEU A 60 -5.31 -8.54 -0.25
CA LEU A 60 -4.86 -7.24 0.28
C LEU A 60 -3.92 -7.45 1.46
N ALA A 61 -4.28 -8.34 2.38
CA ALA A 61 -3.46 -8.62 3.54
C ALA A 61 -2.14 -9.31 3.16
N THR A 62 -2.18 -10.24 2.19
CA THR A 62 -0.97 -10.87 1.66
C THR A 62 -0.05 -9.85 0.98
N ASN A 63 -0.61 -8.96 0.16
CA ASN A 63 0.14 -7.92 -0.55
C ASN A 63 0.72 -6.86 0.39
N LEU A 64 -0.01 -6.47 1.44
CA LEU A 64 0.52 -5.57 2.46
C LEU A 64 1.72 -6.20 3.17
N SER A 65 1.63 -7.48 3.53
CA SER A 65 2.74 -8.21 4.14
C SER A 65 3.96 -8.29 3.24
N SER A 66 3.76 -8.55 1.95
CA SER A 66 4.87 -8.59 1.00
C SER A 66 5.48 -7.22 0.75
N SER A 67 4.67 -6.15 0.72
CA SER A 67 5.18 -4.77 0.60
C SER A 67 5.95 -4.30 1.84
N LEU A 68 5.67 -4.87 3.02
CA LEU A 68 6.43 -4.61 4.25
C LEU A 68 7.81 -5.31 4.21
N SER A 69 7.91 -6.48 3.58
CA SER A 69 9.19 -7.21 3.43
C SER A 69 10.01 -6.72 2.25
N ASP A 70 9.36 -6.37 1.14
CA ASP A 70 9.99 -5.77 -0.03
C ASP A 70 9.76 -4.26 0.00
N SER A 71 10.77 -3.49 0.43
CA SER A 71 10.84 -2.04 0.19
C SER A 71 10.89 -1.67 -1.32
N ALA A 72 10.57 -2.61 -2.20
CA ALA A 72 10.58 -2.50 -3.67
C ALA A 72 9.18 -2.37 -4.27
N ALA A 73 8.12 -2.24 -3.46
CA ALA A 73 6.76 -1.98 -3.93
C ALA A 73 6.59 -0.54 -4.45
N SER A 74 7.10 -0.29 -5.67
CA SER A 74 6.64 0.67 -6.70
C SER A 74 7.83 1.17 -7.52
N LYS A 75 8.42 0.30 -8.36
CA LYS A 75 9.37 0.75 -9.40
C LYS A 75 8.70 1.54 -10.51
N GLU A 76 7.38 1.50 -10.59
CA GLU A 76 6.58 2.31 -11.52
C GLU A 76 6.12 3.59 -10.80
N GLY A 77 6.60 4.73 -11.28
CA GLY A 77 6.12 6.02 -10.79
C GLY A 77 4.69 6.25 -11.24
N ILE A 78 3.77 6.46 -10.30
CA ILE A 78 2.37 6.77 -10.59
C ILE A 78 2.23 8.29 -10.64
N VAL A 79 1.63 8.81 -11.72
CA VAL A 79 1.32 10.23 -11.88
C VAL A 79 -0.19 10.40 -11.90
N VAL A 80 -0.71 11.21 -10.98
CA VAL A 80 -2.12 11.56 -10.86
C VAL A 80 -2.28 13.02 -11.24
N VAL A 81 -3.25 13.32 -12.10
CA VAL A 81 -3.58 14.69 -12.51
C VAL A 81 -5.02 15.00 -12.11
N GLU A 82 -5.22 16.07 -11.36
CA GLU A 82 -6.53 16.60 -10.98
C GLU A 82 -7.13 17.48 -12.10
N THR A 83 -8.43 17.71 -12.04
CA THR A 83 -9.16 18.59 -12.99
C THR A 83 -8.77 20.07 -12.91
N ASN A 84 -8.10 20.47 -11.83
CA ASN A 84 -7.57 21.83 -11.62
C ASN A 84 -6.12 21.99 -12.11
N PHE A 85 -5.62 21.04 -12.92
CA PHE A 85 -4.25 21.01 -13.46
C PHE A 85 -3.14 20.78 -12.43
N ARG A 86 -3.46 20.31 -11.22
CA ARG A 86 -2.47 19.84 -10.26
C ARG A 86 -2.02 18.43 -10.58
N LEU A 87 -0.71 18.22 -10.52
CA LEU A 87 -0.04 16.96 -10.77
C LEU A 87 0.62 16.46 -9.49
N TYR A 88 0.40 15.18 -9.19
CA TYR A 88 0.96 14.48 -8.04
C TYR A 88 1.66 13.22 -8.56
N ALA A 89 2.98 13.17 -8.45
CA ALA A 89 3.77 12.04 -8.89
C ALA A 89 4.43 11.34 -7.70
N TYR A 90 4.04 10.09 -7.47
CA TYR A 90 4.65 9.25 -6.44
C TYR A 90 5.97 8.68 -6.96
N SER A 91 7.06 9.38 -6.64
CA SER A 91 8.39 9.00 -7.06
C SER A 91 9.46 9.63 -6.17
N ALA A 92 10.43 8.82 -5.75
CA ALA A 92 11.66 9.29 -5.12
C ALA A 92 12.79 9.58 -6.14
N SER A 93 12.60 9.21 -7.42
CA SER A 93 13.60 9.42 -8.47
C SER A 93 13.71 10.89 -8.85
N LYS A 94 14.92 11.45 -8.73
CA LYS A 94 15.23 12.80 -9.21
C LYS A 94 15.02 12.94 -10.72
N LEU A 95 15.27 11.88 -11.48
CA LEU A 95 15.04 11.88 -12.94
C LEU A 95 13.57 12.12 -13.28
N HIS A 96 12.64 11.49 -12.55
CA HIS A 96 11.21 11.74 -12.76
C HIS A 96 10.85 13.20 -12.44
N CYS A 97 11.47 13.80 -11.41
CA CYS A 97 11.28 15.22 -11.12
C CYS A 97 11.74 16.10 -12.29
N GLU A 98 12.91 15.84 -12.87
CA GLU A 98 13.41 16.62 -14.01
C GLU A 98 12.54 16.44 -15.27
N ILE A 99 12.06 15.22 -15.55
CA ILE A 99 11.14 14.97 -16.67
C ILE A 99 9.84 15.77 -16.48
N LEU A 100 9.28 15.79 -15.27
CA LEU A 100 8.08 16.55 -14.97
C LEU A 100 8.29 18.07 -15.12
N ARG A 101 9.49 18.58 -14.82
CA ARG A 101 9.82 20.00 -15.01
C ARG A 101 9.82 20.47 -16.45
N LEU A 102 9.96 19.55 -17.41
CA LEU A 102 9.90 19.91 -18.83
C LEU A 102 8.56 20.50 -19.23
N PHE A 103 7.45 20.03 -18.62
CA PHE A 103 6.09 20.43 -19.02
C PHE A 103 5.19 20.90 -17.87
N SER A 104 5.66 20.85 -16.63
CA SER A 104 4.92 21.30 -15.45
C SER A 104 5.80 22.16 -14.54
N ARG A 105 5.17 23.09 -13.82
CA ARG A 105 5.83 23.84 -12.77
C ARG A 105 5.78 23.03 -11.49
N VAL A 106 6.93 22.47 -11.07
CA VAL A 106 7.05 21.78 -9.79
C VAL A 106 6.97 22.81 -8.66
N GLU A 107 6.00 22.64 -7.76
CA GLU A 107 5.77 23.54 -6.62
C GLU A 107 6.58 23.10 -5.39
N TYR A 108 6.54 21.80 -5.07
CA TYR A 108 7.31 21.23 -3.97
C TYR A 108 7.60 19.74 -4.18
N GLN A 109 8.70 19.29 -3.59
CA GLN A 109 9.15 17.91 -3.62
C GLN A 109 9.30 17.37 -2.20
N LEU A 110 8.57 16.29 -1.93
CA LEU A 110 8.65 15.48 -0.72
C LEU A 110 9.44 14.18 -1.03
N PRO A 111 9.86 13.40 -0.02
CA PRO A 111 10.71 12.23 -0.23
C PRO A 111 10.18 11.22 -1.25
N ASN A 112 8.86 11.01 -1.29
CA ASN A 112 8.20 10.04 -2.19
C ASN A 112 7.06 10.67 -3.02
N LEU A 113 7.00 12.00 -3.09
CA LEU A 113 5.92 12.72 -3.80
C LEU A 113 6.44 14.01 -4.41
N ILE A 114 6.16 14.22 -5.69
CA ILE A 114 6.42 15.46 -6.41
C ILE A 114 5.07 16.10 -6.68
N VAL A 115 4.91 17.37 -6.30
CA VAL A 115 3.69 18.14 -6.59
C VAL A 115 4.02 19.27 -7.54
N GLY A 116 3.21 19.40 -8.58
CA GLY A 116 3.34 20.45 -9.57
C GLY A 116 2.01 20.92 -10.12
N ALA A 117 2.06 21.97 -10.91
CA ALA A 117 0.92 22.51 -11.64
C ALA A 117 1.27 22.61 -13.13
N ILE A 118 0.36 22.18 -13.99
CA ILE A 118 0.48 22.36 -15.43
C ILE A 118 -0.08 23.74 -15.75
N THR A 119 0.74 24.62 -16.30
CA THR A 119 0.30 25.96 -16.74
C THR A 119 0.42 26.09 -18.25
N LYS A 120 -0.25 27.11 -18.80
CA LYS A 120 -0.15 27.41 -20.23
C LYS A 120 1.33 27.62 -20.61
N GLU A 121 2.04 28.41 -19.82
CA GLU A 121 3.44 28.77 -20.04
C GLU A 121 4.37 27.55 -19.98
N SER A 122 4.14 26.63 -19.03
CA SER A 122 4.95 25.41 -18.93
C SER A 122 4.77 24.50 -20.14
N LEU A 123 3.57 24.42 -20.71
CA LEU A 123 3.30 23.63 -21.91
C LEU A 123 3.88 24.23 -23.18
N TYR A 124 3.75 25.54 -23.40
CA TYR A 124 4.37 26.19 -24.55
C TYR A 124 5.90 26.09 -24.48
N GLY A 125 6.48 26.32 -23.28
CA GLY A 125 7.91 26.13 -23.07
C GLY A 125 8.37 24.70 -23.34
N ALA A 126 7.56 23.68 -23.02
CA ALA A 126 7.86 22.30 -23.36
C ALA A 126 7.83 22.05 -24.88
N PHE A 127 6.81 22.60 -25.55
CA PHE A 127 6.58 22.42 -26.98
C PHE A 127 7.70 23.07 -27.82
N ASP A 128 8.18 24.24 -27.43
CA ASP A 128 9.26 24.93 -28.15
C ASP A 128 10.63 24.24 -27.99
N ASN A 129 10.80 23.43 -26.95
CA ASN A 129 12.06 22.73 -26.62
C ASN A 129 12.11 21.27 -27.12
N GLY A 130 11.08 20.79 -27.82
CA GLY A 130 10.96 19.42 -28.35
C GLY A 130 10.71 19.38 -29.85
#